data_AF-Q5SK75-F1
#
_entry.id   AF-Q5SK75-F1
#
_cell.length_a   1.000
_cell.length_b   1.000
_cell.length_c   1.000
_cell.angle_alpha   90.00
_cell.angle_beta   90.00
_cell.angle_gamma   90.00
#
_symmetry.space_group_name_H-M   'P 1'
#
loop_
_entity.id
_entity.type
_entity.pdbx_description
1 polymer ?
#
loop_
_entity_poly.entity_id
_entity_poly.type
_entity_poly.pdbx_seq_one_letter_code
_entity_poly.pdbx_strand_id
1 'polypeptide(L)'
;MKKHILWLLALAFAAGVAMAQVGFPSEGDLDGDVEELYDENHDQAAVKEKVKVIIPPRYALHLTEDEWNLDLNDPAEAPSDYVYDPSNPQPPAEGCYLVPKAVKTLSDLASYLGSGGVLRPIGAYPAAKDYDGDGKLEDDEKGTLICVNHKTLQKFSNDPEGWQLSVSVTGTPASGFGYFGLADFISMMPMGGFVTNSLPSGPHVVASGDGPTGGWLDDLIVEGFWFDGSELDGTYTIDVTFTLAGL
;
A
#
# COMPACT_ATOMS: atom_id res chain seq x y z
N MET A 1 -9.89 -28.94 -30.33
CA MET A 1 -10.15 -27.50 -30.56
C MET A 1 -9.00 -26.70 -29.94
N LYS A 2 -7.91 -26.57 -30.68
CA LYS A 2 -6.64 -25.95 -30.27
C LYS A 2 -6.08 -25.32 -31.52
N LYS A 3 -6.16 -23.99 -31.69
CA LYS A 3 -5.48 -23.23 -32.76
C LYS A 3 -5.77 -21.71 -32.72
N HIS A 4 -5.68 -21.04 -31.57
CA HIS A 4 -5.65 -19.55 -31.55
C HIS A 4 -4.68 -18.93 -30.53
N ILE A 5 -3.79 -19.71 -29.89
CA ILE A 5 -2.84 -19.22 -28.88
C ILE A 5 -1.40 -19.48 -29.36
N LEU A 6 -1.04 -18.99 -30.54
CA LEU A 6 0.34 -19.02 -31.03
C LEU A 6 0.84 -17.70 -31.64
N TRP A 7 -0.04 -16.70 -31.77
CA TRP A 7 0.35 -15.38 -32.31
C TRP A 7 0.66 -14.34 -31.21
N LEU A 8 0.25 -14.57 -29.97
CA LEU A 8 0.51 -13.65 -28.84
C LEU A 8 1.87 -13.88 -28.15
N LEU A 9 2.55 -15.00 -28.42
CA LEU A 9 3.87 -15.33 -27.83
C LEU A 9 5.06 -14.90 -28.71
N ALA A 10 4.83 -14.48 -29.96
CA ALA A 10 5.87 -14.01 -30.87
C ALA A 10 6.29 -12.54 -30.62
N LEU A 11 5.53 -11.78 -29.80
CA LEU A 11 5.90 -10.42 -29.42
C LEU A 11 6.82 -10.34 -28.19
N ALA A 12 7.05 -11.45 -27.48
CA ALA A 12 7.77 -11.47 -26.21
C ALA A 12 9.17 -12.12 -26.25
N PHE A 13 9.62 -12.61 -27.41
CA PHE A 13 10.95 -13.23 -27.56
C PHE A 13 11.65 -12.74 -28.84
N ALA A 14 12.10 -11.48 -28.82
CA ALA A 14 13.17 -11.00 -29.69
C ALA A 14 14.36 -10.52 -28.82
N ALA A 15 14.70 -11.31 -27.81
CA ALA A 15 15.99 -11.27 -27.14
C ALA A 15 16.77 -12.52 -27.58
N GLY A 16 17.76 -12.32 -28.44
CA GLY A 16 18.76 -13.35 -28.77
C GLY A 16 18.80 -13.79 -30.23
N VAL A 17 19.40 -12.97 -31.10
CA VAL A 17 20.20 -13.49 -32.21
C VAL A 17 21.49 -12.67 -32.30
N ALA A 18 22.59 -13.27 -31.89
CA ALA A 18 23.89 -12.84 -32.36
C ALA A 18 24.03 -13.26 -33.83
N MET A 19 24.46 -12.35 -34.70
CA MET A 19 25.46 -12.52 -35.77
C MET A 19 25.27 -11.48 -36.89
N ALA A 20 26.41 -11.01 -37.40
CA ALA A 20 26.65 -10.09 -38.52
C ALA A 20 26.47 -8.58 -38.25
N GLN A 21 27.59 -7.90 -37.99
CA GLN A 21 27.77 -6.49 -38.36
C GLN A 21 27.58 -6.37 -39.88
N VAL A 22 26.35 -6.09 -40.30
CA VAL A 22 26.09 -5.44 -41.59
C VAL A 22 26.26 -3.95 -41.31
N GLY A 23 27.21 -3.32 -41.98
CA GLY A 23 27.38 -1.86 -41.93
C GLY A 23 26.13 -1.20 -42.50
N PHE A 24 25.22 -0.79 -41.62
CA PHE A 24 24.02 -0.05 -42.04
C PHE A 24 24.44 1.33 -42.55
N PRO A 25 23.92 1.79 -43.71
CA PRO A 25 24.16 3.14 -44.19
C PRO A 25 23.56 4.16 -43.20
N SER A 26 24.21 5.34 -43.17
CA SER A 26 23.94 6.46 -42.25
C SER A 26 22.47 6.87 -42.23
N GLU A 27 22.07 7.46 -41.10
CA GLU A 27 20.73 7.93 -40.76
C GLU A 27 19.97 8.51 -41.97
N GLY A 28 18.79 7.94 -42.25
CA GLY A 28 17.88 8.46 -43.27
C GLY A 28 17.29 9.80 -42.83
N ASP A 29 17.11 10.68 -43.81
CA ASP A 29 16.63 12.05 -43.67
C ASP A 29 15.23 12.11 -43.03
N LEU A 30 14.98 13.18 -42.27
CA LEU A 30 13.71 13.44 -41.56
C LEU A 30 12.93 14.59 -42.22
N ASP A 31 13.21 14.88 -43.49
CA ASP A 31 12.62 15.97 -44.26
C ASP A 31 11.23 15.63 -44.84
N GLY A 32 10.82 14.36 -44.81
CA GLY A 32 9.47 13.92 -45.19
C GLY A 32 9.34 13.47 -46.65
N ASP A 33 10.43 13.41 -47.40
CA ASP A 33 10.45 12.77 -48.71
C ASP A 33 10.61 11.24 -48.54
N VAL A 34 9.68 10.47 -49.10
CA VAL A 34 9.71 9.01 -49.02
C VAL A 34 10.80 8.48 -49.95
N GLU A 35 11.78 7.78 -49.40
CA GLU A 35 12.88 7.18 -50.17
C GLU A 35 12.34 6.03 -51.04
N GLU A 36 12.23 6.26 -52.36
CA GLU A 36 11.90 5.21 -53.33
C GLU A 36 13.20 4.59 -53.87
N LEU A 37 13.43 3.31 -53.57
CA LEU A 37 14.60 2.56 -54.04
C LEU A 37 14.20 1.48 -55.04
N TYR A 38 14.86 1.46 -56.20
CA TYR A 38 14.69 0.48 -57.27
C TYR A 38 16.04 -0.14 -57.61
N ASP A 39 16.14 -1.47 -57.56
CA ASP A 39 17.37 -2.22 -57.86
C ASP A 39 17.28 -2.94 -59.21
N GLU A 40 18.02 -2.44 -60.19
CA GLU A 40 18.07 -2.97 -61.56
C GLU A 40 18.92 -4.25 -61.70
N ASN A 41 19.85 -4.50 -60.75
CA ASN A 41 20.80 -5.61 -60.82
C ASN A 41 20.35 -6.85 -60.00
N HIS A 42 19.20 -6.78 -59.33
CA HIS A 42 18.57 -7.88 -58.57
C HIS A 42 19.37 -8.40 -57.36
N ASP A 43 20.18 -7.54 -56.72
CA ASP A 43 20.99 -7.88 -55.57
C ASP A 43 20.24 -7.63 -54.23
N GLN A 44 19.67 -6.44 -54.01
CA GLN A 44 18.76 -6.06 -52.90
C GLN A 44 18.32 -4.58 -52.94
N ALA A 45 17.13 -4.28 -52.38
CA ALA A 45 16.69 -2.92 -52.01
C ALA A 45 15.98 -2.93 -50.63
N ALA A 46 16.21 -1.91 -49.79
CA ALA A 46 15.58 -1.79 -48.47
C ALA A 46 15.38 -0.32 -48.05
N VAL A 47 14.19 0.01 -47.53
CA VAL A 47 13.84 1.34 -46.99
C VAL A 47 13.73 1.29 -45.45
N LYS A 48 13.87 2.43 -44.78
CA LYS A 48 13.73 2.58 -43.32
C LYS A 48 12.55 3.50 -42.98
N GLU A 49 11.80 3.17 -41.93
CA GLU A 49 10.75 4.02 -41.36
C GLU A 49 11.16 4.48 -39.95
N LYS A 50 10.84 5.73 -39.58
CA LYS A 50 10.89 6.19 -38.18
C LYS A 50 9.47 6.31 -37.63
N VAL A 51 9.12 5.44 -36.68
CA VAL A 51 7.86 5.52 -35.93
C VAL A 51 8.08 6.30 -34.63
N LYS A 52 7.26 7.34 -34.39
CA LYS A 52 7.26 8.11 -33.15
C LYS A 52 6.06 7.76 -32.28
N VAL A 53 6.31 7.34 -31.05
CA VAL A 53 5.28 7.10 -30.03
C VAL A 53 5.46 8.12 -28.91
N ILE A 54 4.36 8.74 -28.46
CA ILE A 54 4.34 9.65 -27.31
C ILE A 54 3.52 9.00 -26.22
N ILE A 55 4.15 8.71 -25.08
CA ILE A 55 3.50 8.16 -23.89
C ILE A 55 3.57 9.23 -22.80
N PRO A 56 2.45 9.83 -22.37
CA PRO A 56 2.46 10.83 -21.31
C PRO A 56 2.61 10.18 -19.93
N PRO A 57 3.09 10.92 -18.92
CA PRO A 57 2.97 10.52 -17.52
C PRO A 57 1.49 10.34 -17.12
N ARG A 58 1.25 9.30 -16.35
CA ARG A 58 -0.06 8.88 -15.86
C ARG A 58 0.11 8.30 -14.46
N TYR A 59 -0.75 8.76 -13.57
CA TYR A 59 -0.89 8.23 -12.22
C TYR A 59 -2.32 7.74 -12.06
N ALA A 60 -2.50 6.61 -11.40
CA ALA A 60 -3.82 6.11 -11.06
C ALA A 60 -3.80 5.45 -9.67
N LEU A 61 -4.91 5.59 -8.96
CA LEU A 61 -5.15 4.98 -7.66
C LEU A 61 -6.50 4.28 -7.68
N HIS A 62 -6.56 3.13 -7.04
CA HIS A 62 -7.80 2.41 -6.76
C HIS A 62 -7.72 1.82 -5.36
N LEU A 63 -8.73 2.09 -4.53
CA LEU A 63 -8.86 1.54 -3.19
C LEU A 63 -9.94 0.46 -3.22
N THR A 64 -9.64 -0.75 -2.73
CA THR A 64 -10.59 -1.87 -2.78
C THR A 64 -11.77 -1.72 -1.83
N GLU A 65 -11.60 -0.95 -0.75
CA GLU A 65 -12.62 -0.67 0.27
C GLU A 65 -12.58 0.80 0.67
N ASP A 66 -13.69 1.51 0.52
CA ASP A 66 -13.78 2.96 0.71
C ASP A 66 -14.31 3.39 2.08
N GLU A 67 -14.76 2.45 2.93
CA GLU A 67 -15.31 2.74 4.25
C GLU A 67 -14.87 1.69 5.29
N TRP A 68 -14.59 2.13 6.52
CA TRP A 68 -14.43 1.27 7.69
C TRP A 68 -15.37 1.71 8.80
N ASN A 69 -16.40 0.90 9.06
CA ASN A 69 -17.39 1.14 10.10
C ASN A 69 -17.02 0.41 11.39
N LEU A 70 -16.23 1.07 12.24
CA LEU A 70 -15.84 0.53 13.55
C LEU A 70 -16.90 0.86 14.61
N ASP A 71 -17.73 -0.13 14.97
CA ASP A 71 -18.71 -0.01 16.06
C ASP A 71 -18.16 -0.61 17.36
N LEU A 72 -17.90 0.24 18.35
CA LEU A 72 -17.42 -0.20 19.66
C LEU A 72 -18.53 -0.80 20.55
N ASN A 73 -19.80 -0.79 20.14
CA ASN A 73 -20.84 -1.57 20.81
C ASN A 73 -20.74 -3.07 20.50
N ASP A 74 -20.13 -3.42 19.36
CA ASP A 74 -19.91 -4.81 18.91
C ASP A 74 -18.56 -4.91 18.15
N PRO A 75 -17.42 -4.65 18.84
CA PRO A 75 -16.13 -4.62 18.16
C PRO A 75 -15.75 -6.03 17.70
N ALA A 76 -15.27 -6.14 16.46
CA ALA A 76 -14.90 -7.43 15.88
C ALA A 76 -13.66 -8.02 16.59
N GLU A 77 -13.80 -9.14 17.28
CA GLU A 77 -12.68 -9.85 17.92
C GLU A 77 -11.70 -10.37 16.85
N ALA A 78 -10.40 -10.13 17.04
CA ALA A 78 -9.37 -10.67 16.15
C ALA A 78 -9.36 -12.21 16.16
N PRO A 79 -8.88 -12.87 15.08
CA PRO A 79 -8.95 -14.33 14.98
C PRO A 79 -7.97 -15.08 15.90
N SER A 80 -6.88 -14.43 16.32
CA SER A 80 -5.84 -15.04 17.17
C SER A 80 -4.95 -13.97 17.81
N ASP A 81 -4.22 -14.37 18.86
CA ASP A 81 -3.14 -13.57 19.45
C ASP A 81 -2.16 -13.07 18.38
N TYR A 82 -1.68 -11.85 18.58
CA TYR A 82 -0.62 -11.28 17.77
C TYR A 82 0.63 -11.02 18.62
N VAL A 83 1.77 -11.46 18.09
CA VAL A 83 3.10 -11.21 18.64
C VAL A 83 3.96 -10.67 17.51
N TYR A 84 4.53 -9.49 17.70
CA TYR A 84 5.40 -8.89 16.70
C TYR A 84 6.69 -9.70 16.55
N ASP A 85 6.96 -10.15 15.32
CA ASP A 85 8.20 -10.83 14.96
C ASP A 85 9.11 -9.87 14.18
N PRO A 86 10.23 -9.38 14.76
CA PRO A 86 11.14 -8.49 14.07
C PRO A 86 11.89 -9.17 12.91
N SER A 87 11.94 -10.50 12.86
CA SER A 87 12.56 -11.26 11.77
C SER A 87 11.63 -11.50 10.58
N ASN A 88 10.33 -11.38 10.80
CA ASN A 88 9.30 -11.44 9.78
C ASN A 88 8.17 -10.45 10.13
N PRO A 89 8.38 -9.15 9.89
CA PRO A 89 7.45 -8.12 10.31
C PRO A 89 6.16 -8.24 9.48
N GLN A 90 5.16 -8.89 10.07
CA GLN A 90 3.81 -8.96 9.53
C GLN A 90 2.90 -8.07 10.37
N PRO A 91 1.95 -7.35 9.76
CA PRO A 91 0.95 -6.65 10.54
C PRO A 91 0.06 -7.64 11.32
N PRO A 92 -0.57 -7.21 12.42
CA PRO A 92 -1.64 -7.97 13.06
C PRO A 92 -2.76 -8.29 12.09
N ALA A 93 -3.52 -9.35 12.34
CA ALA A 93 -4.73 -9.62 11.55
C ALA A 93 -5.81 -8.57 11.85
N GLU A 94 -6.81 -8.49 10.97
CA GLU A 94 -7.96 -7.62 11.19
C GLU A 94 -8.74 -7.99 12.46
N GLY A 95 -9.31 -6.98 13.09
CA GLY A 95 -10.07 -7.10 14.33
C GLY A 95 -9.42 -6.38 15.50
N CYS A 96 -10.00 -6.59 16.67
CA CYS A 96 -9.70 -5.84 17.87
C CYS A 96 -8.95 -6.71 18.89
N TYR A 97 -8.04 -6.04 19.58
CA TYR A 97 -7.09 -6.60 20.52
C TYR A 97 -7.07 -5.80 21.83
N LEU A 98 -6.94 -6.52 22.93
CA LEU A 98 -6.60 -5.97 24.23
C LEU A 98 -5.10 -5.73 24.31
N VAL A 99 -4.74 -4.53 24.74
CA VAL A 99 -3.40 -4.19 25.20
C VAL A 99 -3.44 -4.04 26.73
N PRO A 100 -2.57 -4.71 27.50
CA PRO A 100 -2.61 -4.67 28.96
C PRO A 100 -2.55 -3.26 29.54
N LYS A 101 -3.22 -3.04 30.67
CA LYS A 101 -3.32 -1.76 31.41
C LYS A 101 -1.97 -1.10 31.72
N ALA A 102 -0.89 -1.88 31.79
CA ALA A 102 0.45 -1.35 31.99
C ALA A 102 0.93 -0.46 30.83
N VAL A 103 0.39 -0.66 29.63
CA VAL A 103 0.73 0.08 28.41
C VAL A 103 -0.14 1.33 28.30
N LYS A 104 0.47 2.51 28.44
CA LYS A 104 -0.28 3.79 28.57
C LYS A 104 0.03 4.81 27.49
N THR A 105 1.16 4.68 26.81
CA THR A 105 1.62 5.62 25.79
C THR A 105 2.02 4.89 24.51
N LEU A 106 2.07 5.60 23.38
CA LEU A 106 2.56 5.02 22.12
C LEU A 106 3.98 4.44 22.27
N SER A 107 4.80 5.07 23.12
CA SER A 107 6.15 4.58 23.43
C SER A 107 6.11 3.28 24.23
N ASP A 108 5.18 3.15 25.18
CA ASP A 108 4.99 1.90 25.92
C ASP A 108 4.49 0.80 24.98
N LEU A 109 3.58 1.12 24.05
CA LEU A 109 3.04 0.17 23.08
C LEU A 109 4.16 -0.35 22.16
N ALA A 110 4.98 0.56 21.60
CA ALA A 110 6.13 0.18 20.79
C ALA A 110 7.12 -0.70 21.58
N SER A 111 7.38 -0.36 22.86
CA SER A 111 8.26 -1.15 23.73
C SER A 111 7.67 -2.52 24.07
N TYR A 112 6.37 -2.57 24.32
CA TYR A 112 5.63 -3.79 24.61
C TYR A 112 5.68 -4.75 23.43
N LEU A 113 5.33 -4.29 22.23
CA LEU A 113 5.41 -5.08 21.01
C LEU A 113 6.86 -5.52 20.71
N GLY A 114 7.81 -4.59 20.79
CA GLY A 114 9.23 -4.86 20.54
C GLY A 114 9.89 -5.83 21.53
N SER A 115 9.30 -6.03 22.71
CA SER A 115 9.77 -6.99 23.72
C SER A 115 9.03 -8.34 23.68
N GLY A 116 8.21 -8.57 22.66
CA GLY A 116 7.43 -9.81 22.50
C GLY A 116 6.12 -9.82 23.28
N GLY A 117 5.57 -8.65 23.58
CA GLY A 117 4.24 -8.48 24.13
C GLY A 117 3.17 -9.10 23.22
N VAL A 118 2.09 -9.58 23.85
CA VAL A 118 1.01 -10.30 23.18
C VAL A 118 -0.23 -9.41 23.14
N LEU A 119 -0.69 -9.10 21.93
CA LEU A 119 -2.01 -8.51 21.73
C LEU A 119 -3.03 -9.65 21.72
N ARG A 120 -3.91 -9.69 22.72
CA ARG A 120 -4.94 -10.75 22.84
C ARG A 120 -6.23 -10.32 22.16
N PRO A 121 -6.92 -11.17 21.39
CA PRO A 121 -8.21 -10.83 20.79
C PRO A 121 -9.23 -10.41 21.83
N ILE A 122 -9.99 -9.36 21.53
CA ILE A 122 -11.13 -8.96 22.35
C ILE A 122 -12.27 -8.39 21.51
N GLY A 123 -13.48 -8.87 21.74
CA GLY A 123 -14.73 -8.36 21.16
C GLY A 123 -15.52 -7.50 22.14
N ALA A 124 -14.85 -6.70 22.98
CA ALA A 124 -15.50 -5.87 23.99
C ALA A 124 -14.84 -4.50 24.15
N TYR A 125 -15.67 -3.49 24.43
CA TYR A 125 -15.27 -2.14 24.78
C TYR A 125 -16.01 -1.66 26.05
N PRO A 126 -15.34 -1.17 27.11
CA PRO A 126 -13.89 -1.08 27.25
C PRO A 126 -13.23 -2.47 27.24
N ALA A 127 -11.95 -2.53 26.85
CA ALA A 127 -11.22 -3.79 26.72
C ALA A 127 -10.97 -4.42 28.10
N ALA A 128 -11.86 -5.33 28.50
CA ALA A 128 -11.72 -6.16 29.68
C ALA A 128 -12.44 -7.51 29.49
N LYS A 129 -11.76 -8.61 29.81
CA LYS A 129 -12.30 -9.97 29.71
C LYS A 129 -11.61 -10.86 30.74
N ASP A 130 -12.39 -11.45 31.62
CA ASP A 130 -11.94 -12.49 32.55
C ASP A 130 -11.71 -13.77 31.72
N TYR A 131 -10.45 -14.06 31.41
CA TYR A 131 -10.08 -15.15 30.51
C TYR A 131 -10.06 -16.51 31.22
N ASP A 132 -9.83 -16.53 32.53
CA ASP A 132 -9.75 -17.77 33.33
C ASP A 132 -11.04 -18.10 34.09
N GLY A 133 -11.98 -17.15 34.17
CA GLY A 133 -13.29 -17.31 34.78
C GLY A 133 -13.26 -17.27 36.30
N ASP A 134 -12.22 -16.72 36.93
CA ASP A 134 -12.09 -16.66 38.38
C ASP A 134 -12.95 -15.55 39.03
N GLY A 135 -13.59 -14.71 38.21
CA GLY A 135 -14.45 -13.61 38.61
C GLY A 135 -13.70 -12.33 38.98
N LYS A 136 -12.41 -12.23 38.67
CA LYS A 136 -11.60 -11.02 38.80
C LYS A 136 -11.08 -10.58 37.44
N LEU A 137 -10.51 -9.38 37.42
CA LEU A 137 -9.83 -8.84 36.24
C LEU A 137 -8.42 -8.46 36.65
N GLU A 138 -7.46 -9.28 36.27
CA GLU A 138 -6.04 -9.00 36.46
C GLU A 138 -5.58 -7.87 35.50
N ASP A 139 -4.36 -7.37 35.70
CA ASP A 139 -3.85 -6.22 34.93
C ASP A 139 -3.51 -6.55 33.45
N ASP A 140 -3.39 -7.83 33.09
CA ASP A 140 -3.28 -8.32 31.70
C ASP A 140 -4.63 -8.70 31.07
N GLU A 141 -5.71 -8.65 31.84
CA GLU A 141 -7.08 -8.96 31.42
C GLU A 141 -7.94 -7.72 31.18
N LYS A 142 -7.36 -6.53 31.40
CA LYS A 142 -7.98 -5.23 31.14
C LYS A 142 -6.94 -4.25 30.62
N GLY A 143 -7.36 -3.27 29.83
CA GLY A 143 -6.49 -2.19 29.41
C GLY A 143 -7.08 -1.36 28.27
N THR A 144 -6.25 -1.12 27.27
CA THR A 144 -6.61 -0.29 26.10
C THR A 144 -7.00 -1.19 24.93
N LEU A 145 -7.76 -0.64 23.98
CA LEU A 145 -8.26 -1.38 22.81
C LEU A 145 -7.52 -0.93 21.55
N ILE A 146 -6.94 -1.86 20.78
CA ILE A 146 -6.48 -1.59 19.41
C ILE A 146 -7.37 -2.34 18.44
N CYS A 147 -7.88 -1.67 17.42
CA CYS A 147 -8.60 -2.30 16.32
C CYS A 147 -7.87 -2.04 15.01
N VAL A 148 -7.78 -3.07 14.16
CA VAL A 148 -7.00 -3.08 12.92
C VAL A 148 -7.89 -3.41 11.74
N ASN A 149 -7.69 -2.69 10.64
CA ASN A 149 -8.33 -2.94 9.35
C ASN A 149 -7.28 -2.96 8.23
N HIS A 150 -7.44 -3.87 7.26
CA HIS A 150 -6.57 -3.97 6.11
C HIS A 150 -7.30 -3.53 4.84
N LYS A 151 -6.59 -2.84 3.94
CA LYS A 151 -7.10 -2.46 2.63
C LYS A 151 -6.04 -2.67 1.58
N THR A 152 -6.45 -2.88 0.34
CA THR A 152 -5.53 -2.88 -0.80
C THR A 152 -5.65 -1.56 -1.54
N LEU A 153 -4.54 -0.84 -1.63
CA LEU A 153 -4.42 0.34 -2.47
C LEU A 153 -3.59 -0.02 -3.70
N GLN A 154 -4.24 -0.03 -4.86
CA GLN A 154 -3.59 -0.27 -6.13
C GLN A 154 -3.12 1.05 -6.70
N LYS A 155 -1.84 1.15 -7.06
CA LYS A 155 -1.23 2.34 -7.65
C LYS A 155 -0.55 2.04 -8.98
N PHE A 156 -0.57 3.03 -9.85
CA PHE A 156 0.13 3.01 -11.12
C PHE A 156 0.87 4.33 -11.31
N SER A 157 2.14 4.26 -11.71
CA SER A 157 2.91 5.38 -12.25
C SER A 157 3.82 4.90 -13.37
N ASN A 158 3.80 5.58 -14.52
CA ASN A 158 4.80 5.40 -15.58
C ASN A 158 5.82 6.55 -15.63
N ASP A 159 5.89 7.35 -14.56
CA ASP A 159 6.82 8.46 -14.46
C ASP A 159 8.25 7.94 -14.22
N PRO A 160 9.23 8.27 -15.10
CA PRO A 160 10.61 7.89 -14.91
C PRO A 160 11.30 8.63 -13.77
N GLU A 161 10.80 9.80 -13.35
CA GLU A 161 11.37 10.58 -12.24
C GLU A 161 10.96 9.98 -10.88
N GLY A 162 9.88 9.19 -10.85
CA GLY A 162 9.43 8.42 -9.72
C GLY A 162 8.02 8.78 -9.28
N TRP A 163 7.64 8.30 -8.11
CA TRP A 163 6.31 8.55 -7.55
C TRP A 163 6.35 8.67 -6.03
N GLN A 164 5.39 9.41 -5.49
CA GLN A 164 5.18 9.59 -4.07
C GLN A 164 3.70 9.40 -3.73
N LEU A 165 3.44 8.49 -2.80
CA LEU A 165 2.15 8.28 -2.17
C LEU A 165 2.14 9.00 -0.82
N SER A 166 1.20 9.92 -0.64
CA SER A 166 0.97 10.62 0.62
C SER A 166 -0.45 10.46 1.11
N VAL A 167 -0.62 10.58 2.43
CA VAL A 167 -1.91 10.50 3.12
C VAL A 167 -2.14 11.76 3.91
N SER A 168 -3.33 12.35 3.76
CA SER A 168 -3.83 13.41 4.66
C SER A 168 -5.06 12.91 5.40
N VAL A 169 -5.27 13.39 6.62
CA VAL A 169 -6.41 12.99 7.44
C VAL A 169 -7.17 14.19 7.94
N THR A 170 -8.48 14.20 7.71
CA THR A 170 -9.42 15.19 8.23
C THR A 170 -10.57 14.49 8.95
N GLY A 171 -11.53 15.25 9.47
CA GLY A 171 -12.69 14.65 10.10
C GLY A 171 -13.29 15.49 11.21
N THR A 172 -14.27 14.90 11.89
CA THR A 172 -15.01 15.52 12.98
C THR A 172 -15.44 14.50 14.03
N PRO A 173 -15.37 14.84 15.34
CA PRO A 173 -14.67 15.99 15.91
C PRO A 173 -13.15 15.93 15.71
N ALA A 174 -12.48 17.07 15.88
CA ALA A 174 -11.06 17.23 15.56
C ALA A 174 -10.10 16.51 16.51
N SER A 175 -10.58 16.04 17.66
CA SER A 175 -9.80 15.31 18.66
C SER A 175 -10.75 14.49 19.55
N GLY A 176 -10.18 13.66 20.42
CA GLY A 176 -10.95 12.83 21.36
C GLY A 176 -11.39 11.48 20.80
N PHE A 177 -10.99 11.12 19.57
CA PHE A 177 -11.26 9.83 18.93
C PHE A 177 -10.24 8.72 19.31
N GLY A 178 -9.37 8.98 20.28
CA GLY A 178 -8.17 8.16 20.51
C GLY A 178 -7.07 8.47 19.48
N TYR A 179 -6.26 7.47 19.15
CA TYR A 179 -5.22 7.58 18.12
C TYR A 179 -5.65 6.83 16.87
N PHE A 180 -5.51 7.47 15.72
CA PHE A 180 -5.60 6.84 14.41
C PHE A 180 -4.19 6.69 13.83
N GLY A 181 -3.85 5.48 13.37
CA GLY A 181 -2.60 5.17 12.70
C GLY A 181 -2.84 4.54 11.34
N LEU A 182 -1.90 4.77 10.43
CA LEU A 182 -1.86 4.13 9.12
C LEU A 182 -0.42 3.75 8.78
N ALA A 183 -0.24 2.55 8.24
CA ALA A 183 1.04 2.08 7.71
C ALA A 183 0.84 1.51 6.29
N ASP A 184 1.85 1.72 5.43
CA ASP A 184 1.91 1.18 4.07
C ASP A 184 2.91 0.03 3.99
N PHE A 185 2.51 -1.05 3.32
CA PHE A 185 3.35 -2.22 3.09
C PHE A 185 3.34 -2.61 1.61
N ILE A 186 4.53 -2.69 1.00
CA ILE A 186 4.72 -3.23 -0.34
C ILE A 186 5.33 -4.62 -0.22
N SER A 187 4.63 -5.65 -0.70
CA SER A 187 5.09 -7.05 -0.56
C SER A 187 5.47 -7.41 0.89
N MET A 188 4.66 -6.96 1.86
CA MET A 188 4.88 -7.11 3.31
C MET A 188 6.10 -6.37 3.88
N MET A 189 6.72 -5.47 3.11
CA MET A 189 7.80 -4.61 3.60
C MET A 189 7.23 -3.23 3.95
N PRO A 190 7.43 -2.72 5.19
CA PRO A 190 6.92 -1.42 5.59
C PRO A 190 7.64 -0.31 4.80
N MET A 191 6.87 0.56 4.16
CA MET A 191 7.37 1.71 3.40
C MET A 191 7.31 3.01 4.19
N GLY A 192 6.38 3.09 5.14
CA GLY A 192 6.14 4.29 5.93
C GLY A 192 4.81 4.22 6.68
N GLY A 193 4.50 5.29 7.40
CA GLY A 193 3.28 5.38 8.19
C GLY A 193 3.30 6.59 9.12
N PHE A 194 2.17 6.83 9.76
CA PHE A 194 2.02 7.89 10.75
C PHE A 194 0.97 7.49 11.80
N VAL A 195 0.92 8.26 12.88
CA VAL A 195 -0.10 8.17 13.91
C VAL A 195 -0.50 9.59 14.36
N THR A 196 -1.78 9.82 14.60
CA THR A 196 -2.31 11.11 15.06
C THR A 196 -3.52 10.91 15.98
N ASN A 197 -3.69 11.82 16.94
CA ASN A 197 -4.91 11.96 17.75
C ASN A 197 -5.57 13.34 17.56
N SER A 198 -5.17 14.06 16.51
CA SER A 198 -5.67 15.39 16.18
C SER A 198 -5.86 15.56 14.67
N LEU A 199 -6.92 16.29 14.31
CA LEU A 199 -7.31 16.61 12.95
C LEU A 199 -7.48 18.13 12.79
N PRO A 200 -7.26 18.71 11.60
CA PRO A 200 -6.72 18.07 10.39
C PRO A 200 -5.20 17.80 10.53
N SER A 201 -4.76 16.65 10.02
CA SER A 201 -3.34 16.24 9.96
C SER A 201 -2.88 16.26 8.50
N GLY A 202 -1.70 16.87 8.27
CA GLY A 202 -1.17 17.15 6.93
C GLY A 202 -0.77 15.91 6.13
N PRO A 203 -0.28 16.11 4.88
CA PRO A 203 0.18 15.02 4.05
C PRO A 203 1.44 14.38 4.63
N HIS A 204 1.35 13.11 5.00
CA HIS A 204 2.49 12.25 5.38
C HIS A 204 2.85 11.37 4.19
N VAL A 205 4.12 11.34 3.81
CA VAL A 205 4.59 10.39 2.80
C VAL A 205 4.61 9.00 3.44
N VAL A 206 3.83 8.09 2.88
CA VAL A 206 3.73 6.71 3.37
C VAL A 206 4.43 5.73 2.43
N ALA A 207 4.61 6.10 1.16
CA ALA A 207 5.41 5.33 0.22
C ALA A 207 6.01 6.22 -0.86
N SER A 208 7.19 5.87 -1.36
CA SER A 208 7.82 6.51 -2.50
C SER A 208 8.72 5.52 -3.24
N GLY A 209 8.96 5.78 -4.52
CA GLY A 209 9.88 4.98 -5.31
C GLY A 209 10.44 5.72 -6.51
N ASP A 210 11.62 5.30 -6.95
CA ASP A 210 12.28 5.82 -8.14
C ASP A 210 11.81 5.05 -9.39
N GLY A 211 11.56 5.78 -10.48
CA GLY A 211 11.13 5.21 -11.75
C GLY A 211 9.68 4.68 -11.75
N PRO A 212 9.30 3.97 -12.84
CA PRO A 212 7.94 3.49 -13.00
C PRO A 212 7.63 2.36 -12.03
N THR A 213 6.35 2.20 -11.72
CA THR A 213 5.83 1.07 -10.91
C THR A 213 5.95 -0.28 -11.64
N GLY A 214 6.26 -0.27 -12.95
CA GLY A 214 6.33 -1.47 -13.78
C GLY A 214 4.96 -2.07 -14.14
N GLY A 215 3.88 -1.32 -13.92
CA GLY A 215 2.50 -1.79 -14.02
C GLY A 215 1.66 -1.30 -12.84
N TRP A 216 0.62 -2.03 -12.46
CA TRP A 216 -0.05 -1.80 -11.18
C TRP A 216 0.75 -2.45 -10.06
N LEU A 217 0.91 -1.72 -8.96
CA LEU A 217 1.42 -2.23 -7.69
C LEU A 217 0.30 -2.23 -6.67
N ASP A 218 0.18 -3.34 -5.96
CA ASP A 218 -0.79 -3.50 -4.88
C ASP A 218 -0.07 -3.28 -3.56
N ASP A 219 -0.48 -2.25 -2.84
CA ASP A 219 -0.01 -1.96 -1.50
C ASP A 219 -1.01 -2.48 -0.47
N LEU A 220 -0.52 -3.07 0.61
CA LEU A 220 -1.31 -3.37 1.80
C LEU A 220 -1.29 -2.14 2.71
N ILE A 221 -2.43 -1.50 2.85
CA ILE A 221 -2.66 -0.43 3.82
C ILE A 221 -3.21 -1.04 5.10
N VAL A 222 -2.55 -0.75 6.21
CA VAL A 222 -2.97 -1.15 7.55
C VAL A 222 -3.42 0.10 8.29
N GLU A 223 -4.71 0.17 8.60
CA GLU A 223 -5.31 1.22 9.41
C GLU A 223 -5.52 0.68 10.83
N GLY A 224 -5.36 1.54 11.84
CA GLY A 224 -5.59 1.14 13.21
C GLY A 224 -6.11 2.28 14.07
N PHE A 225 -7.04 1.95 14.96
CA PHE A 225 -7.42 2.81 16.07
C PHE A 225 -6.86 2.27 17.37
N TRP A 226 -6.37 3.16 18.23
CA TRP A 226 -6.02 2.86 19.60
C TRP A 226 -6.82 3.73 20.57
N PHE A 227 -7.66 3.07 21.36
CA PHE A 227 -8.52 3.67 22.38
C PHE A 227 -7.89 3.43 23.75
N ASP A 228 -7.32 4.49 24.32
CA ASP A 228 -6.62 4.46 25.60
C ASP A 228 -7.51 4.75 26.82
N GLY A 229 -8.82 4.91 26.61
CA GLY A 229 -9.80 5.26 27.63
C GLY A 229 -9.95 6.77 27.88
N SER A 230 -9.29 7.61 27.07
CA SER A 230 -9.42 9.08 27.14
C SER A 230 -10.43 9.66 26.15
N GLU A 231 -10.99 8.82 25.29
CA GLU A 231 -12.02 9.22 24.33
C GLU A 231 -13.32 9.63 25.04
N LEU A 232 -14.17 10.33 24.29
CA LEU A 232 -15.52 10.68 24.75
C LEU A 232 -16.56 9.88 23.96
N ASP A 233 -17.73 9.68 24.53
CA ASP A 233 -18.84 9.05 23.81
C ASP A 233 -19.27 9.90 22.61
N GLY A 234 -19.50 9.26 21.46
CA GLY A 234 -19.95 9.94 20.26
C GLY A 234 -19.60 9.21 18.98
N THR A 235 -19.97 9.82 17.86
CA THR A 235 -19.58 9.36 16.52
C THR A 235 -18.43 10.21 16.02
N TYR A 236 -17.39 9.55 15.55
CA TYR A 236 -16.21 10.17 14.96
C TYR A 236 -16.16 9.77 13.49
N THR A 237 -16.05 10.75 12.61
CA THR A 237 -15.86 10.52 11.17
C THR A 237 -14.47 11.00 10.83
N ILE A 238 -13.64 10.10 10.30
CA ILE A 238 -12.28 10.39 9.84
C ILE A 238 -12.25 10.20 8.34
N ASP A 239 -11.85 11.23 7.61
CA ASP A 239 -11.64 11.18 6.17
C ASP A 239 -10.16 10.96 5.90
N VAL A 240 -9.83 9.87 5.22
CA VAL A 240 -8.46 9.53 4.82
C VAL A 240 -8.33 9.76 3.32
N THR A 241 -7.41 10.67 2.93
CA THR A 241 -7.18 10.99 1.51
C THR A 241 -5.80 10.52 1.08
N PHE A 242 -5.76 9.53 0.18
CA PHE A 242 -4.55 9.09 -0.52
C PHE A 242 -4.30 9.95 -1.75
N THR A 243 -3.07 10.40 -1.94
CA THR A 243 -2.64 11.18 -3.11
C THR A 243 -1.39 10.56 -3.71
N LEU A 244 -1.43 10.25 -5.00
CA LEU A 244 -0.28 9.79 -5.78
C LEU A 244 0.18 10.90 -6.71
N ALA A 245 1.45 11.26 -6.63
CA ALA A 245 2.09 12.28 -7.45
C ALA A 245 3.39 11.77 -8.06
N GLY A 246 3.80 12.37 -9.18
CA GLY A 246 5.17 12.24 -9.71
C GLY A 246 6.18 13.00 -8.85
N LEU A 247 7.44 12.61 -8.95
CA LEU A 247 8.57 13.28 -8.30
C LEU A 247 9.22 14.33 -9.19
#